data_AF-A0A6I2FVW3-F1
#
_entry.id   AF-A0A6I2FVW3-F1
#
_cell.length_a   1.000
_cell.length_b   1.000
_cell.length_c   1.000
_cell.angle_alpha   90.00
_cell.angle_beta   90.00
_cell.angle_gamma   90.00
#
_symmetry.space_group_name_H-M   'P 1'
#
loop_
_entity.id
_entity.type
_entity.pdbx_description
1 polymer ?
#
loop_
_entity_poly.entity_id
_entity_poly.type
_entity_poly.pdbx_seq_one_letter_code
_entity_poly.pdbx_strand_id
1 'polypeptide(L)'
;MPTGCASSSTGSAVRCCWCGRTNPAAASPGRACTTMAGNGSNERLKTEVAQVLDDVHQLINGFADARRRYGALTATASVERERIIVTVDASGAVTAVDFAENVDDLGYTLIARGTVRAAQQAASEVKLRADELLAPLRAAQARLPVLADLIPGMPREPQVAPPPPALLTPPGERDAGLAPEPACDDPAAEIVRLQDRRAELYGTGAAEGRRVLAAVNADGVLIDLKFSSGIGDLDFDEIADAVTAASRAAVAEVARMVTALFAPLLRTDAAYPGPAATLAGIEQLRDQLR
;
A
#
# COMPACT_ATOMS: atom_id res chain seq x y z
N MET A 1 -47.22 27.89 -2.24
CA MET A 1 -48.27 26.97 -2.75
C MET A 1 -47.58 25.73 -3.31
N PRO A 2 -47.79 24.57 -2.68
CA PRO A 2 -47.98 23.35 -3.45
C PRO A 2 -49.25 22.63 -3.01
N THR A 3 -50.07 22.27 -3.99
CA THR A 3 -51.30 21.49 -3.91
C THR A 3 -51.05 20.14 -4.60
N GLY A 4 -51.72 19.08 -4.10
CA GLY A 4 -51.89 17.78 -4.79
C GLY A 4 -51.20 16.63 -4.06
N CYS A 5 -51.81 15.97 -3.07
CA CYS A 5 -52.90 14.96 -3.14
C CYS A 5 -52.61 13.70 -3.96
N ALA A 6 -52.53 12.58 -3.21
CA ALA A 6 -53.16 11.27 -3.44
C ALA A 6 -52.62 10.40 -4.61
N SER A 7 -52.58 9.07 -4.59
CA SER A 7 -53.30 8.05 -3.80
C SER A 7 -52.67 6.66 -4.01
N SER A 8 -52.80 5.83 -2.98
CA SER A 8 -52.85 4.35 -2.90
C SER A 8 -53.06 3.51 -4.18
N SER A 9 -52.40 2.35 -4.26
CA SER A 9 -53.01 0.99 -4.35
C SER A 9 -51.90 -0.08 -4.48
N THR A 10 -51.79 -1.05 -3.57
CA THR A 10 -52.47 -2.36 -3.48
C THR A 10 -51.94 -3.42 -4.45
N GLY A 11 -51.22 -4.39 -3.85
CA GLY A 11 -51.18 -5.84 -4.11
C GLY A 11 -51.40 -6.41 -5.52
N SER A 12 -50.44 -7.20 -5.98
CA SER A 12 -50.69 -8.26 -6.97
C SER A 12 -49.99 -9.55 -6.55
N ALA A 13 -50.80 -10.49 -6.07
CA ALA A 13 -50.44 -11.89 -5.86
C ALA A 13 -50.64 -12.64 -7.18
N VAL A 14 -49.58 -13.23 -7.71
CA VAL A 14 -49.66 -14.08 -8.90
C VAL A 14 -50.09 -15.48 -8.48
N ARG A 15 -51.39 -15.75 -8.62
CA ARG A 15 -51.96 -17.08 -8.74
C ARG A 15 -51.63 -17.63 -10.13
N CYS A 16 -50.86 -18.72 -10.22
CA CYS A 16 -50.90 -19.62 -11.37
C CYS A 16 -51.72 -20.84 -10.98
N CYS A 17 -52.88 -20.98 -11.62
CA CYS A 17 -53.76 -22.13 -11.55
C CYS A 17 -54.13 -22.47 -13.00
N TRP A 18 -53.64 -23.57 -13.57
CA TRP A 18 -54.44 -24.36 -14.53
C TRP A 18 -53.84 -25.71 -14.96
N CYS A 19 -54.76 -26.65 -15.16
CA CYS A 19 -54.72 -27.96 -15.83
C CYS A 19 -53.82 -29.05 -15.23
N GLY A 20 -54.31 -30.19 -14.70
CA GLY A 20 -55.57 -30.89 -14.94
C GLY A 20 -55.46 -31.84 -16.14
N ARG A 21 -54.90 -33.05 -15.92
CA ARG A 21 -55.19 -34.24 -16.74
C ARG A 21 -54.84 -35.53 -15.98
N THR A 22 -55.87 -36.29 -15.64
CA THR A 22 -55.79 -37.68 -15.19
C THR A 22 -55.83 -38.61 -16.40
N ASN A 23 -54.92 -39.59 -16.47
CA ASN A 23 -55.27 -40.93 -16.96
C ASN A 23 -54.26 -41.97 -16.42
N PRO A 24 -54.71 -43.16 -15.98
CA PRO A 24 -53.86 -44.20 -15.40
C PRO A 24 -53.49 -45.31 -16.41
N ALA A 25 -52.53 -46.13 -15.99
CA ALA A 25 -52.27 -47.51 -16.45
C ALA A 25 -51.68 -47.72 -17.86
N ALA A 26 -50.35 -47.92 -17.90
CA ALA A 26 -49.73 -48.92 -18.76
C ALA A 26 -48.45 -49.44 -18.09
N ALA A 27 -48.50 -50.69 -17.64
CA ALA A 27 -47.36 -51.44 -17.15
C ALA A 27 -46.43 -51.83 -18.32
N SER A 28 -45.12 -51.68 -18.13
CA SER A 28 -44.09 -52.43 -18.84
C SER A 28 -42.82 -52.50 -18.00
N PRO A 29 -42.14 -53.66 -17.93
CA PRO A 29 -41.07 -53.92 -16.98
C PRO A 29 -39.70 -53.55 -17.53
N GLY A 30 -38.77 -53.25 -16.61
CA GLY A 30 -37.35 -53.51 -16.82
C GLY A 30 -36.58 -52.51 -17.69
N ARG A 31 -36.32 -51.31 -17.16
CA ARG A 31 -35.06 -50.61 -17.45
C ARG A 31 -34.36 -50.36 -16.13
N ALA A 32 -33.20 -50.99 -15.99
CA ALA A 32 -32.27 -50.75 -14.90
C ALA A 32 -32.03 -49.24 -14.78
N CYS A 33 -32.50 -48.67 -13.68
CA CYS A 33 -32.07 -47.36 -13.24
C CYS A 33 -30.63 -47.56 -12.76
N THR A 34 -29.68 -47.47 -13.69
CA THR A 34 -28.26 -47.38 -13.34
C THR A 34 -28.11 -46.10 -12.55
N THR A 35 -27.90 -46.25 -11.24
CA THR A 35 -27.51 -45.23 -10.29
C THR A 35 -26.22 -44.55 -10.78
N MET A 36 -26.33 -43.53 -11.65
CA MET A 36 -25.24 -42.64 -12.07
C MET A 36 -25.37 -41.27 -11.38
N ALA A 37 -25.72 -41.27 -10.09
CA ALA A 37 -25.92 -40.04 -9.31
C ALA A 37 -24.70 -39.64 -8.44
N GLY A 38 -23.58 -40.37 -8.51
CA GLY A 38 -22.41 -40.14 -7.65
C GLY A 38 -21.28 -39.28 -8.24
N ASN A 39 -21.11 -39.24 -9.57
CA ASN A 39 -19.95 -38.59 -10.20
C ASN A 39 -20.18 -37.12 -10.62
N GLY A 40 -21.41 -36.72 -10.97
CA GLY A 40 -21.67 -35.37 -11.49
C GLY A 40 -21.48 -34.24 -10.47
N SER A 41 -21.77 -34.51 -9.19
CA SER A 41 -21.58 -33.52 -8.12
C SER A 41 -20.12 -33.36 -7.74
N ASN A 42 -19.34 -34.44 -7.76
CA ASN A 42 -17.91 -34.40 -7.47
C ASN A 42 -17.15 -33.68 -8.61
N GLU A 43 -17.50 -33.93 -9.88
CA GLU A 43 -16.90 -33.22 -11.02
C GLU A 43 -17.26 -31.72 -11.05
N ARG A 44 -18.45 -31.33 -10.60
CA ARG A 44 -18.82 -29.90 -10.45
C ARG A 44 -18.02 -29.22 -9.34
N LEU A 45 -17.95 -29.82 -8.16
CA LEU A 45 -17.14 -29.30 -7.05
C LEU A 45 -15.66 -29.20 -7.42
N LYS A 46 -15.11 -30.20 -8.12
CA LYS A 46 -13.73 -30.16 -8.64
C LYS A 46 -13.52 -29.01 -9.62
N THR A 47 -14.48 -28.76 -10.51
CA THR A 47 -14.40 -27.67 -11.49
C THR A 47 -14.47 -26.29 -10.80
N GLU A 48 -15.37 -26.13 -9.83
CA GLU A 48 -15.49 -24.91 -9.02
C GLU A 48 -14.21 -24.65 -8.20
N VAL A 49 -13.65 -25.68 -7.56
CA VAL A 49 -12.39 -25.58 -6.81
C VAL A 49 -11.21 -25.27 -7.74
N ALA A 50 -11.14 -25.91 -8.91
CA ALA A 50 -10.10 -25.61 -9.90
C ALA A 50 -10.16 -24.15 -10.35
N GLN A 51 -11.37 -23.63 -10.62
CA GLN A 51 -11.55 -22.24 -11.02
C GLN A 51 -11.15 -21.25 -9.92
N VAL A 52 -11.50 -21.52 -8.66
CA VAL A 52 -11.07 -20.69 -7.51
C VAL A 52 -9.55 -20.70 -7.35
N LEU A 53 -8.90 -21.86 -7.54
CA LEU A 53 -7.44 -21.96 -7.46
C LEU A 53 -6.73 -21.20 -8.58
N ASP A 54 -7.28 -21.24 -9.80
CA ASP A 54 -6.77 -20.46 -10.93
C ASP A 54 -6.91 -18.95 -10.68
N ASP A 55 -8.04 -18.51 -10.13
CA ASP A 55 -8.26 -17.10 -9.73
C ASP A 55 -7.25 -16.66 -8.65
N VAL A 56 -6.97 -17.50 -7.65
CA VAL A 56 -5.97 -17.23 -6.61
C VAL A 56 -4.56 -17.15 -7.19
N HIS A 57 -4.17 -18.07 -8.09
CA HIS A 57 -2.88 -18.01 -8.77
C HIS A 57 -2.74 -16.74 -9.61
N GLN A 58 -3.81 -16.34 -10.33
CA GLN A 58 -3.81 -15.10 -11.10
C GLN A 58 -3.65 -13.87 -10.21
N LEU A 59 -4.27 -13.85 -9.02
CA LEU A 59 -4.08 -12.79 -8.02
C LEU A 59 -2.64 -12.73 -7.48
N ILE A 60 -2.06 -13.88 -7.14
CA ILE A 60 -0.67 -13.96 -6.62
C ILE A 60 0.32 -13.44 -7.67
N ASN A 61 0.16 -13.89 -8.92
CA ASN A 61 1.03 -13.44 -10.02
C ASN A 61 0.85 -11.94 -10.28
N GLY A 62 -0.39 -11.44 -10.28
CA GLY A 62 -0.69 -10.01 -10.39
C GLY A 62 -0.05 -9.17 -9.29
N PHE A 63 0.00 -9.68 -8.06
CA PHE A 63 0.65 -9.00 -6.94
C PHE A 63 2.18 -8.96 -7.10
N ALA A 64 2.79 -10.07 -7.51
CA ALA A 64 4.24 -10.14 -7.77
C ALA A 64 4.66 -9.18 -8.89
N ASP A 65 3.87 -9.09 -9.96
CA ASP A 65 4.07 -8.13 -11.05
C ASP A 65 3.90 -6.69 -10.58
N ALA A 66 2.85 -6.39 -9.82
CA ALA A 66 2.62 -5.05 -9.27
C ALA A 66 3.79 -4.61 -8.37
N ARG A 67 4.30 -5.50 -7.52
CA ARG A 67 5.45 -5.23 -6.65
C ARG A 67 6.73 -4.97 -7.45
N ARG A 68 6.98 -5.73 -8.53
CA ARG A 68 8.12 -5.49 -9.43
C ARG A 68 8.03 -4.12 -10.10
N ARG A 69 6.86 -3.78 -10.64
CA ARG A 69 6.63 -2.47 -11.29
C ARG A 69 6.74 -1.32 -10.30
N TYR A 70 6.23 -1.49 -9.09
CA TYR A 70 6.37 -0.51 -8.03
C TYR A 70 7.86 -0.30 -7.69
N GLY A 71 8.65 -1.36 -7.50
CA GLY A 71 10.08 -1.22 -7.20
C GLY A 71 10.92 -0.60 -8.32
N ALA A 72 10.46 -0.65 -9.57
CA ALA A 72 11.11 -0.02 -10.72
C ALA A 72 10.58 1.40 -11.01
N LEU A 73 9.60 1.88 -10.25
CA LEU A 73 8.99 3.18 -10.47
C LEU A 73 9.95 4.29 -10.01
N THR A 74 10.25 5.20 -10.91
CA THR A 74 11.00 6.43 -10.63
C THR A 74 10.29 7.63 -11.24
N ALA A 75 10.56 8.81 -10.71
CA ALA A 75 10.20 10.07 -11.37
C ALA A 75 11.32 11.09 -11.19
N THR A 76 11.36 12.04 -12.12
CA THR A 76 12.36 13.09 -12.17
C THR A 76 11.66 14.43 -12.22
N ALA A 77 12.11 15.38 -11.41
CA ALA A 77 11.64 16.75 -11.48
C ALA A 77 12.82 17.70 -11.62
N SER A 78 12.58 18.82 -12.29
CA SER A 78 13.57 19.85 -12.56
C SER A 78 13.09 21.21 -12.08
N VAL A 79 13.98 22.01 -11.49
CA VAL A 79 13.68 23.38 -11.03
C VAL A 79 14.72 24.36 -11.54
N GLU A 80 14.48 25.66 -11.30
CA GLU A 80 15.42 26.75 -11.64
C GLU A 80 15.84 26.77 -13.12
N ARG A 81 14.88 26.54 -14.03
CA ARG A 81 15.09 26.42 -15.49
C ARG A 81 15.98 25.22 -15.86
N GLU A 82 15.63 24.05 -15.34
CA GLU A 82 16.32 22.78 -15.62
C GLU A 82 17.78 22.72 -15.13
N ARG A 83 18.16 23.62 -14.22
CA ARG A 83 19.52 23.64 -13.65
C ARG A 83 19.73 22.65 -12.52
N ILE A 84 18.65 22.24 -11.87
CA ILE A 84 18.67 21.26 -10.79
C ILE A 84 17.66 20.20 -11.16
N ILE A 85 18.13 18.98 -11.37
CA ILE A 85 17.32 17.82 -11.74
C ILE A 85 17.49 16.78 -10.64
N VAL A 86 16.38 16.25 -10.14
CA VAL A 86 16.41 15.24 -9.07
C VAL A 86 15.53 14.06 -9.47
N THR A 87 16.08 12.86 -9.36
CA THR A 87 15.36 11.60 -9.58
C THR A 87 15.15 10.87 -8.27
N VAL A 88 13.90 10.47 -8.02
CA VAL A 88 13.51 9.72 -6.83
C VAL A 88 12.88 8.38 -7.21
N ASP A 89 13.01 7.40 -6.33
CA ASP A 89 12.37 6.10 -6.48
C ASP A 89 10.95 6.07 -5.90
N ALA A 90 10.29 4.91 -6.04
CA ALA A 90 8.97 4.59 -5.51
C ALA A 90 8.79 4.85 -4.01
N SER A 91 9.89 4.81 -3.25
CA SER A 91 9.89 5.06 -1.81
C SER A 91 10.02 6.55 -1.47
N GLY A 92 10.25 7.41 -2.46
CA GLY A 92 10.51 8.85 -2.26
C GLY A 92 11.98 9.17 -1.98
N ALA A 93 12.86 8.17 -1.97
CA ALA A 93 14.28 8.36 -1.74
C ALA A 93 14.97 8.92 -2.98
N VAL A 94 15.89 9.87 -2.77
CA VAL A 94 16.72 10.44 -3.84
C VAL A 94 17.71 9.41 -4.34
N THR A 95 17.67 9.13 -5.64
CA THR A 95 18.53 8.14 -6.32
C THR A 95 19.60 8.78 -7.18
N ALA A 96 19.32 9.95 -7.76
CA ALA A 96 20.25 10.75 -8.52
C ALA A 96 19.91 12.24 -8.37
N VAL A 97 20.95 13.07 -8.43
CA VAL A 97 20.86 14.52 -8.51
C VAL A 97 21.80 14.94 -9.62
N ASP A 98 21.34 15.77 -10.54
CA ASP A 98 22.16 16.32 -11.61
C ASP A 98 22.07 17.84 -11.56
N PHE A 99 23.22 18.50 -11.63
CA PHE A 99 23.31 19.95 -11.73
C PHE A 99 23.81 20.34 -13.12
N ALA A 100 23.18 21.35 -13.72
CA ALA A 100 23.64 21.88 -15.00
C ALA A 100 24.96 22.65 -14.86
N GLU A 101 25.70 22.80 -15.95
CA GLU A 101 27.01 23.50 -15.96
C GLU A 101 26.93 24.95 -15.45
N ASN A 102 25.79 25.62 -15.62
CA ASN A 102 25.53 27.00 -15.18
C ASN A 102 24.81 27.09 -13.82
N VAL A 103 24.96 26.06 -12.98
CA VAL A 103 24.41 26.05 -11.62
C VAL A 103 25.20 26.98 -10.68
N ASP A 104 26.44 27.32 -11.01
CA ASP A 104 27.31 28.25 -10.27
C ASP A 104 26.74 29.67 -10.17
N ASP A 105 25.90 30.07 -11.13
CA ASP A 105 25.08 31.29 -11.07
C ASP A 105 24.13 31.29 -9.85
N LEU A 106 23.83 30.13 -9.28
CA LEU A 106 23.03 29.97 -8.07
C LEU A 106 23.96 29.83 -6.86
N GLY A 107 23.77 30.68 -5.85
CA GLY A 107 24.45 30.47 -4.57
C GLY A 107 24.04 29.13 -3.93
N TYR A 108 24.93 28.51 -3.15
CA TYR A 108 24.71 27.20 -2.51
C TYR A 108 23.39 27.09 -1.73
N THR A 109 22.93 28.17 -1.09
CA THR A 109 21.63 28.20 -0.39
C THR A 109 20.45 28.02 -1.36
N LEU A 110 20.53 28.60 -2.55
CA LEU A 110 19.51 28.42 -3.59
C LEU A 110 19.58 27.01 -4.18
N ILE A 111 20.78 26.47 -4.39
CA ILE A 111 20.98 25.09 -4.83
C ILE A 111 20.34 24.13 -3.83
N ALA A 112 20.62 24.32 -2.54
CA ALA A 112 20.08 23.47 -1.48
C ALA A 112 18.54 23.47 -1.48
N ARG A 113 17.94 24.66 -1.47
CA ARG A 113 16.48 24.83 -1.48
C ARG A 113 15.84 24.34 -2.78
N GLY A 114 16.50 24.57 -3.92
CA GLY A 114 16.07 24.08 -5.22
C GLY A 114 16.05 22.56 -5.26
N THR A 115 17.11 21.92 -4.76
CA THR A 115 17.22 20.45 -4.67
C THR A 115 16.10 19.87 -3.80
N VAL A 116 15.82 20.45 -2.63
CA VAL A 116 14.69 20.02 -1.78
C VAL A 116 13.37 20.16 -2.52
N ARG A 117 13.13 21.28 -3.21
CA ARG A 117 11.91 21.50 -3.99
C ARG A 117 11.75 20.50 -5.13
N ALA A 118 12.82 20.24 -5.89
CA ALA A 118 12.83 19.25 -6.97
C ALA A 118 12.55 17.85 -6.42
N ALA A 119 13.21 17.45 -5.32
CA ALA A 119 12.98 16.16 -4.67
C ALA A 119 11.52 15.99 -4.24
N GLN A 120 10.91 17.02 -3.63
CA GLN A 120 9.51 16.98 -3.21
C GLN A 120 8.54 16.91 -4.40
N GLN A 121 8.82 17.62 -5.49
CA GLN A 121 8.03 17.53 -6.72
C GLN A 121 8.11 16.14 -7.34
N ALA A 122 9.32 15.59 -7.46
CA ALA A 122 9.54 14.24 -7.97
C ALA A 122 8.84 13.19 -7.10
N ALA A 123 8.90 13.33 -5.77
CA ALA A 123 8.23 12.42 -4.84
C ALA A 123 6.70 12.48 -4.96
N SER A 124 6.13 13.67 -5.17
CA SER A 124 4.70 13.82 -5.45
C SER A 124 4.29 13.11 -6.74
N GLU A 125 5.11 13.20 -7.79
CA GLU A 125 4.85 12.55 -9.07
C GLU A 125 4.93 11.02 -8.97
N VAL A 126 5.96 10.50 -8.31
CA VAL A 126 6.06 9.07 -8.00
C VAL A 126 4.83 8.58 -7.23
N LYS A 127 4.38 9.33 -6.22
CA LYS A 127 3.23 8.94 -5.41
C LYS A 127 1.96 8.82 -6.26
N LEU A 128 1.72 9.77 -7.16
CA LEU A 128 0.58 9.71 -8.09
C LEU A 128 0.66 8.47 -8.98
N ARG A 129 1.83 8.20 -9.58
CA ARG A 129 2.04 7.01 -10.43
C ARG A 129 1.90 5.70 -9.65
N ALA A 130 2.39 5.67 -8.41
CA ALA A 130 2.23 4.54 -7.52
C ALA A 130 0.75 4.31 -7.19
N ASP A 131 -0.01 5.38 -6.96
CA ASP A 131 -1.44 5.29 -6.66
C ASP A 131 -2.25 4.76 -7.84
N GLU A 132 -1.91 5.17 -9.06
CA GLU A 132 -2.48 4.64 -10.30
C GLU A 132 -2.14 3.17 -10.50
N LEU A 133 -0.86 2.79 -10.28
CA LEU A 133 -0.38 1.42 -10.42
C LEU A 133 -1.09 0.46 -9.44
N LEU A 134 -1.34 0.92 -8.22
CA LEU A 134 -1.94 0.11 -7.15
C LEU A 134 -3.47 0.18 -7.12
N ALA A 135 -4.11 1.10 -7.86
CA ALA A 135 -5.56 1.24 -7.89
C ALA A 135 -6.32 -0.06 -8.24
N PRO A 136 -5.91 -0.87 -9.23
CA PRO A 136 -6.59 -2.12 -9.55
C PRO A 136 -6.53 -3.13 -8.40
N LEU A 137 -5.41 -3.18 -7.68
CA LEU A 137 -5.23 -4.08 -6.55
C LEU A 137 -6.14 -3.68 -5.38
N ARG A 138 -6.23 -2.37 -5.08
CA ARG A 138 -7.17 -1.87 -4.06
C ARG A 138 -8.62 -2.18 -4.42
N ALA A 139 -8.98 -2.03 -5.69
CA ALA A 139 -10.32 -2.37 -6.18
C ALA A 139 -10.61 -3.88 -6.07
N ALA A 140 -9.62 -4.74 -6.30
CA ALA A 140 -9.74 -6.18 -6.11
C ALA A 140 -9.88 -6.54 -4.62
N GLN A 141 -9.07 -5.94 -3.74
CA GLN A 141 -9.16 -6.13 -2.29
C GLN A 141 -10.52 -5.70 -1.74
N ALA A 142 -11.08 -4.60 -2.22
CA ALA A 142 -12.40 -4.11 -1.81
C ALA A 142 -13.57 -5.04 -2.19
N ARG A 143 -13.35 -5.97 -3.13
CA ARG A 143 -14.35 -6.99 -3.53
C ARG A 143 -14.25 -8.27 -2.72
N LEU A 144 -13.15 -8.49 -2.00
CA LEU A 144 -13.00 -9.67 -1.17
C LEU A 144 -13.89 -9.53 0.08
N PRO A 145 -14.68 -10.55 0.43
CA PRO A 145 -15.40 -10.55 1.70
C PRO A 145 -14.39 -10.41 2.84
N VAL A 146 -14.74 -9.63 3.87
CA VAL A 146 -13.88 -9.43 5.03
C VAL A 146 -13.68 -10.80 5.68
N LEU A 147 -12.43 -11.20 5.97
CA LEU A 147 -12.13 -12.52 6.55
C LEU A 147 -12.92 -12.77 7.86
N ALA A 148 -13.25 -11.69 8.57
CA ALA A 148 -14.09 -11.70 9.76
C ALA A 148 -15.54 -12.18 9.51
N ASP A 149 -16.08 -12.05 8.29
CA ASP A 149 -17.43 -12.53 7.95
C ASP A 149 -17.44 -14.04 7.61
N LEU A 150 -16.28 -14.61 7.29
CA LEU A 150 -16.13 -16.03 6.95
C LEU A 150 -15.76 -16.90 8.16
N ILE A 151 -15.13 -16.32 9.19
CA ILE A 151 -14.67 -17.04 10.38
C ILE A 151 -15.41 -16.51 11.62
N PRO A 152 -16.45 -17.23 12.11
CA PRO A 152 -17.17 -16.83 13.31
C PRO A 152 -16.23 -16.70 14.51
N GLY A 153 -16.24 -15.54 15.16
CA GLY A 153 -15.42 -15.26 16.35
C GLY A 153 -14.07 -14.60 16.08
N MET A 154 -13.71 -14.34 14.81
CA MET A 154 -12.54 -13.51 14.51
C MET A 154 -12.89 -12.03 14.81
N PRO A 155 -12.08 -11.32 15.62
CA PRO A 155 -12.30 -9.89 15.82
C PRO A 155 -12.24 -9.18 14.47
N ARG A 156 -13.20 -8.28 14.21
CA ARG A 156 -13.11 -7.41 13.04
C ARG A 156 -11.85 -6.58 13.21
N GLU A 157 -10.87 -6.78 12.33
CA GLU A 157 -9.73 -5.88 12.28
C GLU A 157 -10.26 -4.46 12.12
N PRO A 158 -9.89 -3.51 13.00
CA PRO A 158 -10.24 -2.13 12.78
C PRO A 158 -9.71 -1.77 11.39
N GLN A 159 -10.57 -1.19 10.55
CA GLN A 159 -10.18 -0.72 9.23
C GLN A 159 -9.23 0.46 9.45
N VAL A 160 -7.93 0.16 9.58
CA VAL A 160 -6.90 1.15 9.88
C VAL A 160 -6.85 2.11 8.71
N ALA A 161 -7.19 3.38 8.96
CA ALA A 161 -7.07 4.42 7.96
C ALA A 161 -5.62 4.46 7.46
N PRO A 162 -5.40 4.76 6.16
CA PRO A 162 -4.05 4.95 5.65
C PRO A 162 -3.33 6.00 6.52
N PRO A 163 -2.06 5.77 6.88
CA PRO A 163 -1.34 6.67 7.76
C PRO A 163 -1.32 8.08 7.15
N PRO A 164 -1.40 9.13 7.98
CA PRO A 164 -1.30 10.50 7.50
C PRO A 164 0.05 10.70 6.81
N PRO A 165 0.11 11.52 5.74
CA PRO A 165 1.36 11.80 5.04
C PRO A 165 2.36 12.47 5.99
N ALA A 166 3.64 12.10 5.92
CA ALA A 166 4.65 12.71 6.75
C ALA A 166 4.85 14.20 6.42
N LEU A 167 5.20 14.99 7.44
CA LEU A 167 5.38 16.42 7.29
C LEU A 167 6.54 16.73 6.34
N LEU A 168 6.30 17.65 5.39
CA LEU A 168 7.32 18.16 4.47
C LEU A 168 8.08 19.36 5.03
N THR A 169 7.62 19.91 6.15
CA THR A 169 8.25 21.05 6.82
C THR A 169 9.60 20.66 7.42
N PRO A 170 10.67 21.45 7.24
CA PRO A 170 11.97 21.20 7.84
C PRO A 170 11.89 21.07 9.37
N PRO A 171 12.75 20.28 10.02
CA PRO A 171 12.69 20.06 11.46
C PRO A 171 12.82 21.33 12.31
N GLY A 172 13.64 22.30 11.87
CA GLY A 172 13.88 23.55 12.60
C GLY A 172 12.70 24.52 12.63
N GLU A 173 11.67 24.27 11.82
CA GLU A 173 10.45 25.09 11.72
C GLU A 173 9.24 24.40 12.35
N ARG A 174 9.41 23.19 12.90
CA ARG A 174 8.34 22.48 13.60
C ARG A 174 8.28 22.99 15.03
N ASP A 175 7.14 23.57 15.42
CA ASP A 175 6.84 23.77 16.84
C ASP A 175 6.87 22.41 17.53
N ALA A 176 7.65 22.29 18.59
CA ALA A 176 7.65 21.14 19.49
C ALA A 176 6.35 21.15 20.31
N GLY A 177 5.23 20.94 19.64
CA GLY A 177 3.93 20.79 20.24
C GLY A 177 3.91 19.47 20.98
N LEU A 178 4.17 19.51 22.28
CA LEU A 178 3.93 18.42 23.21
C LEU A 178 2.45 18.04 23.10
N ALA A 179 2.11 17.03 22.29
CA ALA A 179 0.75 16.54 22.21
C ALA A 179 0.37 15.98 23.60
N PRO A 180 -0.79 16.35 24.16
CA PRO A 180 -1.22 15.83 25.46
C PRO A 180 -1.36 14.31 25.35
N GLU A 181 -0.91 13.58 26.37
CA GLU A 181 -1.12 12.14 26.48
C GLU A 181 -2.55 11.86 26.98
N PRO A 182 -3.48 11.34 26.15
CA PRO A 182 -4.70 10.77 26.67
C PRO A 182 -4.43 9.34 27.13
N ALA A 183 -4.64 9.09 28.42
CA ALA A 183 -4.75 7.75 28.97
C ALA A 183 -6.00 7.06 28.39
N CYS A 184 -5.80 5.97 27.64
CA CYS A 184 -6.75 4.88 27.40
C CYS A 184 -6.00 3.75 26.68
N ASP A 185 -6.07 2.54 27.24
CA ASP A 185 -5.57 1.28 26.68
C ASP A 185 -6.53 0.77 25.59
N ASP A 186 -6.62 1.49 24.46
CA ASP A 186 -7.30 1.00 23.26
C ASP A 186 -6.24 0.70 22.18
N PRO A 187 -6.06 -0.57 21.75
CA PRO A 187 -5.08 -0.93 20.72
C PRO A 187 -5.34 -0.22 19.38
N ALA A 188 -6.59 0.13 19.05
CA ALA A 188 -6.87 0.92 17.86
C ALA A 188 -6.41 2.38 18.02
N ALA A 189 -6.57 2.96 19.22
CA ALA A 189 -6.03 4.29 19.53
C ALA A 189 -4.49 4.29 19.57
N GLU A 190 -3.86 3.20 20.00
CA GLU A 190 -2.41 3.03 19.98
C GLU A 190 -1.86 3.00 18.54
N ILE A 191 -2.52 2.30 17.61
CA ILE A 191 -2.16 2.30 16.18
C ILE A 191 -2.24 3.73 15.60
N VAL A 192 -3.31 4.47 15.88
CA VAL A 192 -3.47 5.86 15.42
C VAL A 192 -2.37 6.76 16.00
N ARG A 193 -2.06 6.64 17.30
CA ARG A 193 -0.95 7.39 17.93
C ARG A 193 0.40 7.08 17.28
N LEU A 194 0.66 5.80 16.96
CA LEU A 194 1.88 5.39 16.28
C LEU A 194 1.96 5.93 14.85
N GLN A 195 0.82 6.04 14.17
CA GLN A 195 0.73 6.67 12.84
C GLN A 195 1.02 8.18 12.90
N ASP A 196 0.48 8.89 13.89
CA ASP A 196 0.77 10.33 14.08
C ASP A 196 2.25 10.56 14.41
N ARG A 197 2.82 9.72 15.29
CA ARG A 197 4.25 9.79 15.65
C ARG A 197 5.17 9.50 14.47
N ARG A 198 4.74 8.65 13.52
CA ARG A 198 5.46 8.43 12.26
C ARG A 198 5.49 9.70 11.41
N ALA A 199 4.41 10.48 11.37
CA ALA A 199 4.36 11.70 10.55
C ALA A 199 5.38 12.76 11.00
N GLU A 200 5.77 12.72 12.28
CA GLU A 200 6.78 13.60 12.88
C GLU A 200 8.21 13.06 12.76
N LEU A 201 8.40 11.76 12.52
CA LEU A 201 9.71 11.15 12.40
C LEU A 201 10.46 11.69 11.17
N TYR A 202 11.71 12.05 11.41
CA TYR A 202 12.68 12.38 10.38
C TYR A 202 14.04 11.83 10.78
N GLY A 203 14.89 11.57 9.80
CA GLY A 203 16.28 11.15 9.99
C GLY A 203 17.21 12.11 9.28
N THR A 204 18.47 12.11 9.70
CA THR A 204 19.51 12.97 9.16
C THR A 204 20.68 12.14 8.67
N GLY A 205 21.28 12.56 7.57
CA GLY A 205 22.43 11.89 6.98
C GLY A 205 23.47 12.92 6.59
N ALA A 206 24.73 12.48 6.61
CA ALA A 206 25.86 13.31 6.28
C ALA A 206 26.77 12.60 5.27
N ALA A 207 27.38 13.36 4.37
CA ALA A 207 28.40 12.88 3.42
C ALA A 207 29.58 13.86 3.36
N GLU A 208 30.69 13.41 2.76
CA GLU A 208 31.91 14.21 2.55
C GLU A 208 32.40 14.92 3.81
N GLY A 209 32.64 14.17 4.89
CA GLY A 209 33.11 14.77 6.14
C GLY A 209 32.12 15.75 6.80
N ARG A 210 30.81 15.54 6.60
CA ARG A 210 29.71 16.43 7.04
C ARG A 210 29.62 17.74 6.26
N ARG A 211 30.20 17.79 5.07
CA ARG A 211 30.05 18.95 4.17
C ARG A 211 28.64 19.06 3.62
N VAL A 212 27.96 17.93 3.45
CA VAL A 212 26.55 17.86 3.05
C VAL A 212 25.75 17.20 4.15
N LEU A 213 24.66 17.84 4.57
CA LEU A 213 23.70 17.33 5.55
C LEU A 213 22.31 17.28 4.92
N ALA A 214 21.72 16.10 4.86
CA ALA A 214 20.37 15.88 4.36
C ALA A 214 19.45 15.47 5.51
N ALA A 215 18.21 15.96 5.53
CA ALA A 215 17.15 15.46 6.39
C ALA A 215 16.01 14.91 5.54
N VAL A 216 15.53 13.72 5.91
CA VAL A 216 14.41 13.06 5.22
C VAL A 216 13.31 12.72 6.22
N ASN A 217 12.05 12.77 5.77
CA ASN A 217 10.92 12.36 6.61
C ASN A 217 10.76 10.83 6.66
N ALA A 218 9.75 10.37 7.39
CA ALA A 218 9.42 8.94 7.50
C ALA A 218 9.03 8.26 6.18
N ASP A 219 8.67 9.04 5.17
CA ASP A 219 8.36 8.57 3.82
C ASP A 219 9.57 8.70 2.88
N GLY A 220 10.78 8.89 3.42
CA GLY A 220 12.02 8.96 2.64
C GLY A 220 12.21 10.24 1.81
N VAL A 221 11.25 11.17 1.87
CA VAL A 221 11.28 12.43 1.10
C VAL A 221 12.24 13.42 1.76
N LEU A 222 13.08 14.06 0.94
CA LEU A 222 14.00 15.11 1.37
C LEU A 222 13.23 16.35 1.84
N ILE A 223 13.49 16.79 3.08
CA ILE A 223 12.82 17.94 3.71
C ILE A 223 13.77 19.09 4.04
N ASP A 224 15.07 18.82 4.19
CA ASP A 224 16.09 19.85 4.43
C ASP A 224 17.41 19.42 3.81
N LEU A 225 18.16 20.38 3.30
CA LEU A 225 19.50 20.17 2.75
C LEU A 225 20.38 21.35 3.15
N LYS A 226 21.53 21.05 3.76
CA LYS A 226 22.47 22.05 4.26
C LYS A 226 23.87 21.74 3.78
N PHE A 227 24.53 22.79 3.29
CA PHE A 227 25.94 22.76 2.93
C PHE A 227 26.76 23.46 4.01
N SER A 228 27.89 22.85 4.35
CA SER A 228 28.89 23.48 5.22
C SER A 228 29.69 24.55 4.48
N SER A 229 30.50 25.33 5.20
CA SER A 229 31.40 26.31 4.60
C SER A 229 32.49 25.70 3.71
N GLY A 230 32.80 24.41 3.85
CA GLY A 230 33.81 23.71 3.04
C GLY A 230 33.28 23.12 1.73
N ILE A 231 32.06 23.48 1.32
CA ILE A 231 31.42 22.93 0.12
C ILE A 231 32.10 23.38 -1.18
N GLY A 232 32.73 24.56 -1.19
CA GLY A 232 33.39 25.11 -2.37
C GLY A 232 34.67 24.39 -2.80
N ASP A 233 35.12 23.41 -2.01
CA ASP A 233 36.23 22.53 -2.39
C ASP A 233 35.78 21.37 -3.28
N LEU A 234 34.46 21.15 -3.40
CA LEU A 234 33.87 20.10 -4.22
C LEU A 234 33.34 20.69 -5.52
N ASP A 235 33.49 19.95 -6.62
CA ASP A 235 32.76 20.28 -7.85
C ASP A 235 31.28 19.87 -7.75
N PHE A 236 30.47 20.25 -8.75
CA PHE A 236 29.03 19.99 -8.69
C PHE A 236 28.68 18.51 -8.81
N ASP A 237 29.50 17.71 -9.49
CA ASP A 237 29.28 16.26 -9.59
C ASP A 237 29.57 15.60 -8.23
N GLU A 238 30.66 15.99 -7.57
CA GLU A 238 30.98 15.57 -6.20
C GLU A 238 29.89 16.02 -5.20
N ILE A 239 29.34 17.23 -5.36
CA ILE A 239 28.21 17.71 -4.54
C ILE A 239 26.98 16.84 -4.80
N ALA A 240 26.65 16.51 -6.05
CA ALA A 240 25.51 15.67 -6.41
C ALA A 240 25.63 14.26 -5.79
N ASP A 241 26.80 13.65 -5.90
CA ASP A 241 27.10 12.36 -5.28
C ASP A 241 27.00 12.43 -3.75
N ALA A 242 27.53 13.50 -3.14
CA ALA A 242 27.46 13.72 -1.71
C ALA A 242 26.01 13.92 -1.22
N VAL A 243 25.17 14.64 -1.97
CA VAL A 243 23.73 14.81 -1.66
C VAL A 243 23.02 13.46 -1.72
N THR A 244 23.28 12.65 -2.74
CA THR A 244 22.69 11.32 -2.88
C THR A 244 23.12 10.40 -1.74
N ALA A 245 24.42 10.41 -1.39
CA ALA A 245 24.96 9.62 -0.28
C ALA A 245 24.39 10.06 1.08
N ALA A 246 24.31 11.36 1.34
CA ALA A 246 23.74 11.91 2.58
C ALA A 246 22.25 11.56 2.69
N SER A 247 21.49 11.66 1.59
CA SER A 247 20.07 11.30 1.57
C SER A 247 19.86 9.82 1.87
N ARG A 248 20.66 8.94 1.25
CA ARG A 248 20.61 7.49 1.51
C ARG A 248 20.95 7.15 2.98
N ALA A 249 21.94 7.83 3.55
CA ALA A 249 22.28 7.66 4.96
C ALA A 249 21.12 8.10 5.88
N ALA A 250 20.45 9.19 5.55
CA ALA A 250 19.28 9.68 6.28
C ALA A 250 18.11 8.68 6.21
N VAL A 251 17.83 8.11 5.03
CA VAL A 251 16.79 7.07 4.86
C VAL A 251 17.12 5.82 5.66
N ALA A 252 18.39 5.38 5.66
CA ALA A 252 18.82 4.25 6.47
C ALA A 252 18.65 4.50 7.98
N GLU A 253 18.84 5.74 8.44
CA GLU A 253 18.54 6.12 9.82
C GLU A 253 17.05 6.06 10.13
N VAL A 254 16.19 6.62 9.27
CA VAL A 254 14.72 6.53 9.40
C VAL A 254 14.28 5.07 9.47
N ALA A 255 14.78 4.21 8.57
CA ALA A 255 14.44 2.79 8.56
C ALA A 255 14.78 2.09 9.88
N ARG A 256 15.92 2.43 10.50
CA ARG A 256 16.28 1.94 11.84
C ARG A 256 15.32 2.44 12.91
N MET A 257 14.96 3.72 12.88
CA MET A 257 14.00 4.31 13.84
C MET A 257 12.61 3.71 13.72
N VAL A 258 12.10 3.55 12.51
CA VAL A 258 10.82 2.88 12.24
C VAL A 258 10.85 1.44 12.76
N THR A 259 11.93 0.69 12.46
CA THR A 259 12.08 -0.68 12.97
C THR A 259 12.08 -0.73 14.49
N ALA A 260 12.77 0.20 15.16
CA ALA A 260 12.80 0.30 16.61
C ALA A 260 11.42 0.68 17.20
N LEU A 261 10.68 1.56 16.52
CA LEU A 261 9.33 1.97 16.92
C LEU A 261 8.33 0.80 16.89
N PHE A 262 8.40 -0.04 15.85
CA PHE A 262 7.50 -1.19 15.68
C PHE A 262 7.99 -2.48 16.36
N ALA A 263 9.24 -2.52 16.85
CA ALA A 263 9.81 -3.71 17.49
C ALA A 263 8.98 -4.27 18.67
N PRO A 264 8.34 -3.45 19.54
CA PRO A 264 7.48 -3.97 20.60
C PRO A 264 6.23 -4.67 20.09
N LEU A 265 5.62 -4.17 19.00
CA LEU A 265 4.41 -4.77 18.40
C LEU A 265 4.71 -6.13 17.75
N LEU A 266 5.88 -6.26 17.13
CA LEU A 266 6.32 -7.52 16.52
C LEU A 266 6.64 -8.62 17.55
N ARG A 267 6.80 -8.27 18.84
CA ARG A 267 7.04 -9.25 19.91
C ARG A 267 5.75 -9.90 20.43
N THR A 268 4.57 -9.38 20.07
CA THR A 268 3.31 -9.79 20.70
C THR A 268 2.55 -10.87 19.92
N ASP A 269 2.90 -11.20 18.68
CA ASP A 269 2.16 -12.22 17.91
C ASP A 269 2.79 -13.61 17.95
N ALA A 270 1.99 -14.54 18.49
CA ALA A 270 2.18 -15.97 18.41
C ALA A 270 2.28 -16.44 16.95
N ALA A 271 3.33 -17.20 16.64
CA ALA A 271 3.41 -18.23 15.61
C ALA A 271 2.51 -18.05 14.36
N TYR A 272 2.71 -16.99 13.57
CA TYR A 272 2.21 -17.00 12.19
C TYR A 272 3.12 -17.94 11.37
N PRO A 273 2.60 -19.06 10.81
CA PRO A 273 3.44 -20.08 10.19
C PRO A 273 4.04 -19.65 8.84
N GLY A 274 3.74 -18.44 8.39
CA GLY A 274 4.22 -17.89 7.12
C GLY A 274 3.40 -18.39 5.92
N PRO A 275 3.38 -17.64 4.81
CA PRO A 275 2.52 -17.93 3.66
C PRO A 275 2.81 -19.29 3.01
N ALA A 276 4.08 -19.75 3.04
CA ALA A 276 4.46 -21.05 2.50
C ALA A 276 3.87 -22.22 3.31
N ALA A 277 3.83 -22.13 4.63
CA ALA A 277 3.23 -23.15 5.47
C ALA A 277 1.70 -23.15 5.37
N THR A 278 1.08 -21.97 5.21
CA THR A 278 -0.35 -21.86 4.94
C THR A 278 -0.73 -22.50 3.60
N LEU A 279 0.08 -22.26 2.55
CA LEU A 279 -0.10 -22.90 1.24
C LEU A 279 0.09 -24.42 1.30
N ALA A 280 1.13 -24.89 1.99
CA ALA A 280 1.34 -26.33 2.21
C ALA A 280 0.16 -26.98 2.95
N GLY A 281 -0.43 -26.29 3.93
CA GLY A 281 -1.64 -26.75 4.62
C GLY A 281 -2.86 -26.85 3.69
N ILE A 282 -3.03 -25.90 2.78
CA ILE A 282 -4.11 -25.91 1.77
C ILE A 282 -3.88 -27.03 0.75
N GLU A 283 -2.65 -27.27 0.29
CA GLU A 283 -2.31 -28.36 -0.61
C GLU A 283 -2.53 -29.73 0.05
N GLN A 284 -2.15 -29.87 1.32
CA GLN A 284 -2.41 -31.08 2.09
C GLN A 284 -3.92 -31.34 2.26
N LEU A 285 -4.72 -30.30 2.45
CA LEU A 285 -6.19 -30.41 2.51
C LEU A 285 -6.77 -30.86 1.15
N ARG A 286 -6.21 -30.39 0.03
CA ARG A 286 -6.60 -30.81 -1.33
C ARG A 286 -6.33 -32.30 -1.56
N ASP A 287 -5.17 -32.79 -1.12
CA ASP A 287 -4.81 -34.20 -1.27
C ASP A 287 -5.67 -35.13 -0.40
N GLN A 288 -6.14 -34.65 0.76
CA GLN A 288 -7.08 -35.39 1.62
C GLN A 288 -8.50 -35.51 1.04
N LEU A 289 -8.86 -34.65 0.09
CA LEU A 289 -10.18 -34.61 -0.55
C LEU A 289 -10.24 -35.34 -1.90
N ARG A 290 -9.12 -35.93 -2.36
CA ARG A 290 -9.05 -36.80 -3.54
C ARG A 290 -9.30 -38.26 -3.18
#